data_AF-A0A6S4QMS8-F1
#
_entry.id   AF-A0A6S4QMS8-F1
#
_cell.length_a   1.000
_cell.length_b   1.000
_cell.length_c   1.000
_cell.angle_alpha   90.00
_cell.angle_beta   90.00
_cell.angle_gamma   90.00
#
_symmetry.space_group_name_H-M   'P 1'
#
loop_
_entity.id
_entity.type
_entity.pdbx_description
1 polymer ?
#
loop_
_entity_poly.entity_id
_entity_poly.type
_entity_poly.pdbx_seq_one_letter_code
_entity_poly.pdbx_strand_id
1 'polypeptide(L)'
;MYRPSDIRFDEVCFKFFRFFKYQRPRYYYITINTIMEKQANTEQAAVNNGQAELKSTQSSEKSMSYKKKFKGTVVSTKSDKTVVVRVDRKKTHSRYHKKIKWSKRYLVHDETNQLNLGDEIEFIESRPLSKRKCFNFVSLIKKN
;
A
#
# COMPACT_ATOMS: atom_id res chain seq x y z
N MET A 1 3.35 49.10 20.82
CA MET A 1 2.90 49.79 19.60
C MET A 1 2.23 48.77 18.69
N TYR A 2 0.90 48.86 18.57
CA TYR A 2 0.09 48.30 17.47
C TYR A 2 0.58 48.90 16.13
N ARG A 3 0.41 48.30 14.95
CA ARG A 3 -0.90 48.00 14.34
C ARG A 3 -0.85 46.97 13.18
N PRO A 4 -2.02 46.38 12.87
CA PRO A 4 -2.27 45.23 12.01
C PRO A 4 -2.90 45.62 10.64
N SER A 5 -3.36 44.60 9.89
CA SER A 5 -4.25 44.59 8.70
C SER A 5 -3.56 44.82 7.33
N ASP A 6 -3.86 44.08 6.25
CA ASP A 6 -5.16 43.91 5.57
C ASP A 6 -5.31 42.55 4.82
N ILE A 7 -6.38 41.75 5.03
CA ILE A 7 -7.66 41.61 4.27
C ILE A 7 -7.54 40.70 3.01
N ARG A 8 -7.97 39.42 3.04
CA ARG A 8 -9.32 38.84 2.79
C ARG A 8 -9.98 39.23 1.45
N PHE A 9 -10.10 38.28 0.53
CA PHE A 9 -11.08 38.30 -0.56
C PHE A 9 -11.70 36.89 -0.71
N ASP A 10 -12.82 36.70 -0.01
CA ASP A 10 -13.88 35.75 -0.36
C ASP A 10 -15.00 36.61 -0.97
N GLU A 11 -15.53 36.27 -2.15
CA GLU A 11 -16.92 36.58 -2.50
C GLU A 11 -17.53 35.52 -3.43
N VAL A 12 -18.79 35.23 -3.13
CA VAL A 12 -19.73 34.29 -3.75
C VAL A 12 -20.67 35.11 -4.66
N CYS A 13 -21.27 34.43 -5.66
CA CYS A 13 -22.62 34.68 -6.21
C CYS A 13 -22.69 35.13 -7.68
N PHE A 14 -23.07 34.20 -8.57
CA PHE A 14 -24.10 34.54 -9.57
C PHE A 14 -24.91 33.30 -9.97
N LYS A 15 -26.20 33.37 -9.70
CA LYS A 15 -27.23 32.36 -9.90
C LYS A 15 -28.23 32.95 -10.90
N PHE A 16 -28.28 32.45 -12.13
CA PHE A 16 -29.17 32.91 -13.22
C PHE A 16 -29.16 31.82 -14.31
N PHE A 17 -30.21 31.26 -14.90
CA PHE A 17 -31.66 31.40 -14.87
C PHE A 17 -32.19 30.15 -15.62
N ARG A 18 -33.28 29.53 -15.17
CA ARG A 18 -33.95 28.38 -15.81
C ARG A 18 -34.98 28.92 -16.82
N PHE A 19 -35.47 28.05 -17.72
CA PHE A 19 -36.85 28.05 -18.30
C PHE A 19 -36.95 28.37 -19.81
N PHE A 20 -37.16 27.34 -20.67
CA PHE A 20 -38.35 27.29 -21.55
C PHE A 20 -38.54 25.92 -22.23
N LYS A 21 -39.80 25.47 -22.25
CA LYS A 21 -40.35 24.27 -22.91
C LYS A 21 -40.61 24.53 -24.40
N TYR A 22 -40.51 23.45 -25.21
CA TYR A 22 -41.42 22.97 -26.30
C TYR A 22 -40.59 22.34 -27.45
N GLN A 23 -40.64 21.01 -27.65
CA GLN A 23 -41.48 20.24 -28.62
C GLN A 23 -41.08 20.47 -30.10
N ARG A 24 -40.33 19.56 -30.76
CA ARG A 24 -40.76 18.37 -31.58
C ARG A 24 -40.39 18.60 -33.08
N PRO A 25 -40.43 17.63 -34.03
CA PRO A 25 -40.25 16.15 -34.03
C PRO A 25 -39.52 15.54 -35.29
N ARG A 26 -39.32 14.20 -35.29
CA ARG A 26 -39.38 13.12 -36.34
C ARG A 26 -39.04 13.45 -37.83
N TYR A 27 -38.37 12.61 -38.65
CA TYR A 27 -38.80 11.28 -39.14
C TYR A 27 -37.63 10.38 -39.69
N TYR A 28 -37.70 9.08 -39.33
CA TYR A 28 -37.53 7.81 -40.09
C TYR A 28 -36.41 7.57 -41.14
N TYR A 29 -35.62 6.51 -40.90
CA TYR A 29 -35.47 5.32 -41.77
C TYR A 29 -34.92 4.15 -40.91
N ILE A 30 -35.77 3.18 -40.56
CA ILE A 30 -35.88 1.81 -41.12
C ILE A 30 -34.64 0.93 -40.93
N THR A 31 -34.88 -0.08 -40.10
CA THR A 31 -34.11 -1.24 -39.66
C THR A 31 -33.69 -2.18 -40.78
N ILE A 32 -32.41 -2.55 -40.83
CA ILE A 32 -31.96 -3.91 -41.24
C ILE A 32 -30.95 -4.49 -40.24
N ASN A 33 -30.22 -3.70 -39.47
CA ASN A 33 -29.21 -4.22 -38.53
C ASN A 33 -29.80 -4.51 -37.14
N THR A 34 -30.89 -5.29 -37.08
CA THR A 34 -31.52 -5.70 -35.81
C THR A 34 -31.68 -7.23 -35.67
N ILE A 35 -31.18 -8.03 -36.62
CA ILE A 35 -31.26 -9.51 -36.53
C ILE A 35 -29.93 -10.19 -36.13
N MET A 36 -28.76 -9.52 -36.21
CA MET A 36 -27.47 -10.17 -35.88
C MET A 36 -26.85 -9.79 -34.53
N GLU A 37 -27.35 -8.79 -33.82
CA GLU A 37 -26.67 -8.24 -32.63
C GLU A 37 -27.45 -8.43 -31.31
N LYS A 38 -28.39 -9.38 -31.29
CA LYS A 38 -29.12 -9.79 -30.08
C LYS A 38 -28.66 -11.11 -29.47
N GLN A 39 -27.73 -11.84 -30.08
CA GLN A 39 -27.18 -13.07 -29.49
C GLN A 39 -25.85 -12.88 -28.74
N ALA A 40 -25.12 -11.78 -28.96
CA ALA A 40 -23.83 -11.58 -28.28
C ALA A 40 -23.93 -10.83 -26.93
N ASN A 41 -24.99 -10.06 -26.69
CA ASN A 41 -25.05 -9.13 -25.55
C ASN A 41 -25.79 -9.67 -24.31
N THR A 42 -26.44 -10.83 -24.39
CA THR A 42 -27.09 -11.45 -23.22
C THR A 42 -26.08 -12.22 -22.36
N GLU A 43 -24.94 -12.63 -22.92
CA GLU A 43 -23.89 -13.38 -22.19
C GLU A 43 -22.80 -12.47 -21.62
N GLN A 44 -22.66 -11.24 -22.10
CA GLN A 44 -21.59 -10.32 -21.70
C GLN A 44 -21.94 -9.44 -20.49
N ALA A 45 -23.13 -9.59 -19.91
CA ALA A 45 -23.54 -8.87 -18.69
C ALA A 45 -23.09 -9.55 -17.38
N ALA A 46 -22.73 -10.84 -17.39
CA ALA A 46 -22.29 -11.56 -16.19
C ALA A 46 -20.77 -11.49 -15.94
N VAL A 47 -19.97 -11.22 -16.98
CA VAL A 47 -18.49 -11.23 -16.88
C VAL A 47 -17.91 -9.90 -16.36
N ASN A 48 -18.65 -8.80 -16.52
CA ASN A 48 -18.17 -7.48 -16.11
C ASN A 48 -18.39 -7.14 -14.63
N ASN A 49 -19.19 -7.94 -13.91
CA ASN A 49 -19.30 -7.84 -12.45
C ASN A 49 -18.13 -8.56 -11.74
N GLY A 50 -17.35 -9.39 -12.44
CA GLY A 50 -16.15 -10.04 -11.89
C GLY A 50 -14.88 -9.18 -11.90
N GLN A 51 -14.87 -8.04 -12.61
CA GLN A 51 -13.71 -7.15 -12.69
C GLN A 51 -13.74 -5.97 -11.70
N ALA A 52 -14.86 -5.77 -10.99
CA ALA A 52 -14.99 -4.72 -9.98
C ALA A 52 -14.43 -5.13 -8.60
N GLU A 53 -14.47 -6.42 -8.26
CA GLU A 53 -13.97 -6.94 -6.97
C GLU A 53 -12.44 -7.09 -6.93
N LEU A 54 -11.77 -7.25 -8.08
CA LEU A 54 -10.31 -7.37 -8.17
C LEU A 54 -9.57 -6.02 -8.12
N LYS A 55 -10.30 -4.89 -8.20
CA LYS A 55 -9.74 -3.53 -8.15
C LYS A 55 -9.85 -2.85 -6.78
N SER A 56 -10.68 -3.36 -5.87
CA SER A 56 -10.80 -2.86 -4.49
C SER A 56 -9.72 -3.43 -3.56
N THR A 57 -9.17 -4.60 -3.87
CA THR A 57 -8.04 -5.18 -3.12
C THR A 57 -6.73 -4.39 -3.33
N GLN A 58 -6.57 -3.77 -4.51
CA GLN A 58 -5.36 -3.05 -4.92
C GLN A 58 -5.20 -1.66 -4.29
N SER A 59 -6.25 -1.11 -3.66
CA SER A 59 -6.20 0.21 -3.02
C SER A 59 -5.77 0.17 -1.55
N SER A 60 -5.81 -1.00 -0.91
CA SER A 60 -5.32 -1.19 0.47
C SER A 60 -3.78 -1.18 0.58
N GLU A 61 -3.09 -1.37 -0.54
CA GLU A 61 -1.63 -1.53 -0.60
C GLU A 61 -0.87 -0.19 -0.57
N LYS A 62 -1.55 0.95 -0.73
CA LYS A 62 -0.89 2.24 -0.98
C LYS A 62 -1.26 3.34 0.01
N SER A 63 -1.18 3.03 1.30
CA SER A 63 -1.10 4.05 2.36
C SER A 63 -0.13 3.64 3.46
N MET A 64 0.98 2.98 3.11
CA MET A 64 2.05 2.71 4.07
C MET A 64 3.12 3.78 4.00
N SER A 65 3.22 4.54 5.09
CA SER A 65 4.42 5.31 5.48
C SER A 65 5.69 4.52 5.14
N TYR A 66 6.70 5.21 4.59
CA TYR A 66 8.00 4.65 4.19
C TYR A 66 8.79 4.19 5.43
N LYS A 67 8.40 3.04 5.99
CA LYS A 67 9.10 2.38 7.10
C LYS A 67 10.31 1.63 6.55
N LYS A 68 11.44 1.72 7.23
CA LYS A 68 12.66 0.99 6.83
C LYS A 68 12.45 -0.50 7.00
N LYS A 69 12.78 -1.26 5.95
CA LYS A 69 12.77 -2.72 5.92
C LYS A 69 14.19 -3.25 6.11
N PHE A 70 14.33 -4.32 6.87
CA PHE A 70 15.59 -4.99 7.14
C PHE A 70 15.47 -6.47 6.80
N LYS A 71 16.57 -7.06 6.34
CA LYS A 71 16.70 -8.48 6.04
C LYS A 71 17.82 -9.07 6.89
N GLY A 72 17.62 -10.27 7.43
CA GLY A 72 18.63 -10.91 8.26
C GLY A 72 18.30 -12.34 8.63
N THR A 73 19.27 -12.99 9.27
CA THR A 73 19.19 -14.40 9.65
C THR A 73 18.83 -14.55 11.13
N VAL A 74 17.96 -15.50 11.44
CA VAL A 74 17.59 -15.84 12.82
C VAL A 74 18.75 -16.53 13.54
N VAL A 75 19.17 -15.98 14.67
CA VAL A 75 20.26 -16.50 15.52
C VAL A 75 19.73 -17.20 16.77
N SER A 76 18.62 -16.74 17.34
CA SER A 76 18.07 -17.34 18.56
C SER A 76 16.54 -17.19 18.65
N THR A 77 15.89 -18.30 19.01
CA THR A 77 14.44 -18.42 19.26
C THR A 77 14.17 -18.82 20.72
N LYS A 78 15.08 -18.53 21.65
CA LYS A 78 14.93 -18.94 23.06
C LYS A 78 13.85 -18.19 23.83
N SER A 79 13.35 -17.07 23.30
CA SER A 79 12.45 -16.16 24.01
C SER A 79 11.06 -16.20 23.38
N ASP A 80 10.04 -16.10 24.22
CA ASP A 80 8.66 -16.11 23.72
C ASP A 80 8.34 -14.87 22.89
N LYS A 81 7.61 -15.10 21.79
CA LYS A 81 7.08 -14.07 20.88
C LYS A 81 8.16 -13.16 20.28
N THR A 82 9.43 -13.55 20.41
CA THR A 82 10.57 -12.67 20.16
C THR A 82 11.73 -13.46 19.60
N VAL A 83 12.22 -13.01 18.45
CA VAL A 83 13.32 -13.67 17.76
C VAL A 83 14.51 -12.72 17.66
N VAL A 84 15.72 -13.25 17.87
CA VAL A 84 16.96 -12.49 17.72
C VAL A 84 17.48 -12.68 16.31
N VAL A 85 17.53 -11.59 15.55
CA VAL A 85 17.92 -11.58 14.13
C VAL A 85 19.25 -10.85 13.96
N ARG A 86 20.19 -11.43 13.21
CA ARG A 86 21.44 -10.79 12.82
C ARG A 86 21.30 -10.17 11.43
N VAL A 87 21.55 -8.87 11.35
CA VAL A 87 21.63 -8.14 10.07
C VAL A 87 23.09 -7.84 9.79
N ASP A 88 23.56 -8.37 8.66
CA ASP A 88 24.92 -8.16 8.16
C ASP A 88 24.90 -7.04 7.10
N ARG A 89 25.70 -6.00 7.29
CA ARG A 89 25.87 -4.89 6.33
C ARG A 89 27.33 -4.70 6.00
N LYS A 90 27.64 -4.27 4.77
CA LYS A 90 29.00 -3.88 4.38
C LYS A 90 29.14 -2.38 4.59
N LYS A 91 30.12 -1.95 5.39
CA LYS A 91 30.46 -0.53 5.59
C LYS A 91 31.91 -0.30 5.17
N THR A 92 32.16 0.80 4.48
CA THR A 92 33.51 1.25 4.15
C THR A 92 34.13 1.95 5.35
N HIS A 93 35.35 1.57 5.74
CA HIS A 93 36.08 2.28 6.81
C HIS A 93 36.41 3.71 6.34
N SER A 94 36.15 4.73 7.17
CA SER A 94 36.26 6.13 6.76
C SER A 94 37.67 6.54 6.35
N ARG A 95 38.71 6.10 7.08
CA ARG A 95 40.11 6.46 6.79
C ARG A 95 40.74 5.64 5.67
N TYR A 96 40.46 4.33 5.65
CA TYR A 96 41.21 3.36 4.85
C TYR A 96 40.44 2.86 3.63
N HIS A 97 39.16 3.19 3.52
CA HIS A 97 38.28 2.79 2.41
C HIS A 97 38.14 1.28 2.16
N LYS A 98 38.66 0.44 3.06
CA LYS A 98 38.43 -1.01 3.07
C LYS A 98 36.96 -1.32 3.36
N LYS A 99 36.33 -2.18 2.55
CA LYS A 99 34.96 -2.68 2.79
C LYS A 99 35.00 -3.75 3.88
N ILE A 100 34.35 -3.48 5.02
CA ILE A 100 34.30 -4.37 6.18
C ILE A 100 32.85 -4.83 6.41
N LYS A 101 32.66 -6.08 6.84
CA LYS A 101 31.36 -6.61 7.26
C LYS A 101 31.08 -6.18 8.70
N TRP A 102 29.95 -5.53 8.92
CA TRP A 102 29.45 -5.13 10.24
C TRP A 102 28.13 -5.84 10.51
N SER A 103 27.99 -6.43 11.69
CA SER A 103 26.80 -7.17 12.09
C SER A 103 26.12 -6.50 13.29
N LYS A 104 24.78 -6.44 13.28
CA LYS A 104 23.99 -5.97 14.43
C LYS A 104 22.83 -6.92 14.68
N ARG A 105 22.55 -7.18 15.96
CA ARG A 105 21.42 -8.01 16.39
C ARG A 105 20.20 -7.16 16.71
N TYR A 106 19.03 -7.64 16.31
CA TYR A 106 17.73 -7.01 16.49
C TYR A 106 16.76 -7.98 17.18
N LEU A 107 15.89 -7.45 18.03
CA LEU A 107 14.80 -8.20 18.65
C LEU A 107 13.54 -7.94 17.85
N VAL A 108 13.03 -8.97 17.18
CA VAL A 108 11.88 -8.91 16.28
C VAL A 108 10.68 -9.55 16.96
N HIS A 109 9.51 -8.93 16.83
CA HIS A 109 8.25 -9.52 17.24
C HIS A 109 7.72 -10.50 16.22
N ASP A 110 7.44 -11.70 16.70
CA ASP A 110 6.59 -12.68 16.05
C ASP A 110 5.51 -13.07 17.09
N GLU A 111 4.24 -13.03 16.72
CA GLU A 111 3.15 -13.43 17.64
C GLU A 111 2.98 -14.95 17.69
N THR A 112 3.31 -15.62 16.60
CA THR A 112 3.00 -17.03 16.33
C THR A 112 4.18 -17.97 16.58
N ASN A 113 5.38 -17.44 16.84
CA ASN A 113 6.62 -18.21 17.04
C ASN A 113 6.89 -19.23 15.91
N GLN A 114 6.62 -18.86 14.66
CA GLN A 114 6.76 -19.75 13.50
C GLN A 114 8.19 -19.84 12.98
N LEU A 115 9.08 -18.96 13.44
CA LEU A 115 10.44 -18.82 12.93
C LEU A 115 11.43 -19.78 13.60
N ASN A 116 12.16 -20.52 12.77
CA ASN A 116 13.19 -21.44 13.22
C ASN A 116 14.59 -20.79 13.19
N LEU A 117 15.54 -21.48 13.82
CA LEU A 117 16.95 -21.09 13.81
C LEU A 117 17.52 -21.20 12.38
N GLY A 118 18.19 -20.14 11.92
CA GLY A 118 18.82 -20.11 10.59
C GLY A 118 17.94 -19.58 9.46
N ASP A 119 16.65 -19.33 9.70
CA ASP A 119 15.76 -18.76 8.68
C ASP A 119 16.19 -17.33 8.28
N GLU A 120 15.98 -16.98 7.01
CA GLU A 120 16.17 -15.61 6.51
C GLU A 120 14.83 -14.89 6.42
N ILE A 121 14.72 -13.76 7.12
CA ILE A 121 13.46 -13.04 7.28
C ILE A 121 13.57 -11.57 6.94
N GLU A 122 12.43 -10.98 6.57
CA GLU A 122 12.24 -9.54 6.39
C GLU A 122 11.38 -8.96 7.52
N PHE A 123 11.81 -7.84 8.08
CA PHE A 123 11.14 -7.18 9.19
C PHE A 123 11.18 -5.65 9.06
N ILE A 124 10.23 -4.98 9.71
CA ILE A 124 10.05 -3.52 9.66
C ILE A 124 10.21 -2.86 11.02
N GLU A 125 10.50 -1.56 11.03
CA GLU A 125 10.37 -0.71 12.20
C GLU A 125 8.90 -0.62 12.64
N SER A 126 8.65 -0.67 13.95
CA SER A 126 7.34 -0.54 14.56
C SER A 126 7.39 0.37 15.79
N ARG A 127 6.22 0.64 16.39
CA ARG A 127 6.18 1.26 17.72
C ARG A 127 6.98 0.39 18.70
N PRO A 128 7.61 0.97 19.73
CA PRO A 128 8.24 0.16 20.77
C PRO A 128 7.18 -0.75 21.42
N LEU A 129 7.46 -2.06 21.44
CA LEU A 129 6.67 -3.06 22.17
C LEU A 129 7.26 -3.29 23.56
N SER A 130 8.56 -3.04 23.70
CA SER A 130 9.33 -3.10 24.94
C SER A 130 10.55 -2.19 24.79
N LYS A 131 11.41 -2.12 25.82
CA LYS A 131 12.61 -1.28 25.86
C LYS A 131 13.56 -1.48 24.67
N ARG A 132 13.64 -2.70 24.12
CA ARG A 132 14.57 -3.06 23.03
C ARG A 132 13.88 -3.60 21.77
N LYS A 133 12.62 -3.97 21.86
CA LYS A 133 11.86 -4.66 20.81
C LYS A 133 10.99 -3.64 20.09
N CYS A 134 11.51 -3.14 18.96
CA CYS A 134 10.89 -2.07 18.16
C CYS A 134 10.72 -2.49 16.69
N PHE A 135 10.68 -3.79 16.43
CA PHE A 135 10.63 -4.36 15.08
C PHE A 135 9.56 -5.42 14.99
N ASN A 136 8.83 -5.46 13.87
CA ASN A 136 7.78 -6.44 13.59
C ASN A 136 8.16 -7.33 12.42
N PHE A 137 7.87 -8.61 12.52
CA PHE A 137 7.99 -9.56 11.42
C PHE A 137 7.04 -9.19 10.26
N VAL A 138 7.46 -9.44 9.02
CA VAL A 138 6.66 -9.18 7.80
C VAL A 138 6.57 -10.41 6.93
N SER A 139 7.71 -10.96 6.51
CA SER A 139 7.74 -12.10 5.60
C SER A 139 8.97 -12.97 5.80
N LEU A 140 8.82 -14.25 5.50
CA LEU A 140 9.91 -15.21 5.42
C LEU A 140 10.46 -15.23 3.99
N ILE A 141 11.78 -15.05 3.82
CA ILE A 141 12.44 -15.02 2.51
C ILE A 141 12.90 -16.42 2.13
N LYS A 142 13.60 -17.09 3.05
CA LYS A 142 14.16 -18.42 2.83
C LYS A 142 14.05 -19.25 4.10
N LYS A 143 13.54 -20.47 3.93
CA LYS A 143 13.52 -21.49 4.97
C LYS A 143 14.82 -22.29 4.93
N ASN A 144 15.39 -22.57 6.11
CA ASN A 144 16.57 -23.42 6.28
C ASN A 144 16.23 -24.91 6.11
#